data_AF-A0A7C3K2R9-F1
#
_entry.id   AF-A0A7C3K2R9-F1
#
_cell.length_a   1.000
_cell.length_b   1.000
_cell.length_c   1.000
_cell.angle_alpha   90.00
_cell.angle_beta   90.00
_cell.angle_gamma   90.00
#
_symmetry.space_group_name_H-M   'P 1'
#
loop_
_entity.id
_entity.type
_entity.pdbx_description
1 polymer ?
#
loop_
_entity_poly.entity_id
_entity_poly.type
_entity_poly.pdbx_seq_one_letter_code
_entity_poly.pdbx_strand_id
1 'polypeptide(L)'
;MKSKKIKFLLLIPLSLLLAVASSANDTDLYMASGQGVEANVLIMFDNSGSMNEEIQAFFYDPSITYDPLVVPQANRDTVYYRVYGGGWNLFANSISDVACSAARTALTNKGHYEGYTNSACSSRNRTLRTGNYRNYLASIGGSEYLPKLTIAKRVIEDFLNTIYGVRIGMMVFNYSEGGRIHSTIKTLNDTNRNQLINDVRNITADTWTPLAETLYEAGLYFKGGASHFNSGVVYTSPIQYYCQRNYVIIITDGMSTQDRNSILPSAIGDRDGDQREPIGAPNDPNYPYNGSDYLDDVAKYLYDTDLRSDLTNQQNIITYTIGFTEDNDLLERTAIHGHGRYFYSNNAQQLADAFQDIVNEILEKSSSFVAPLVPVSRMERTCWR
;
A
#
# COMPACT_ATOMS: atom_id res chain seq x y z
N MET A 1 -15.73 -0.43 94.91
CA MET A 1 -17.15 -0.71 94.62
C MET A 1 -17.63 0.30 93.57
N LYS A 2 -17.87 -0.13 92.31
CA LYS A 2 -18.58 0.60 91.22
C LYS A 2 -17.92 1.94 90.75
N SER A 3 -18.03 2.49 89.55
CA SER A 3 -18.59 2.15 88.23
C SER A 3 -18.31 3.35 87.29
N LYS A 4 -17.87 3.06 86.05
CA LYS A 4 -18.09 3.75 84.75
C LYS A 4 -18.34 5.28 84.60
N LYS A 5 -17.47 5.86 83.74
CA LYS A 5 -17.59 6.83 82.60
C LYS A 5 -18.94 7.50 82.23
N ILE A 6 -18.85 8.73 81.65
CA ILE A 6 -19.54 9.32 80.45
C ILE A 6 -19.30 10.87 80.47
N LYS A 7 -18.56 11.53 79.57
CA LYS A 7 -18.73 12.01 78.15
C LYS A 7 -19.15 13.50 78.01
N PHE A 8 -18.46 14.19 77.07
CA PHE A 8 -18.87 15.30 76.17
C PHE A 8 -19.01 16.75 76.70
N LEU A 9 -18.32 17.73 76.06
CA LEU A 9 -18.94 18.77 75.19
C LEU A 9 -17.92 19.76 74.54
N LEU A 10 -18.15 20.03 73.24
CA LEU A 10 -17.87 21.14 72.30
C LEU A 10 -16.79 22.22 72.54
N LEU A 11 -16.07 22.55 71.45
CA LEU A 11 -15.93 23.93 70.92
C LEU A 11 -15.58 23.93 69.42
N ILE A 12 -16.23 24.78 68.62
CA ILE A 12 -16.02 25.04 67.17
C ILE A 12 -15.36 26.42 67.01
N PRO A 13 -14.49 26.64 66.00
CA PRO A 13 -14.75 27.79 65.12
C PRO A 13 -14.52 27.54 63.61
N LEU A 14 -15.51 28.05 62.87
CA LEU A 14 -15.59 28.63 61.52
C LEU A 14 -14.29 28.96 60.74
N SER A 15 -14.15 28.45 59.51
CA SER A 15 -13.45 29.16 58.41
C SER A 15 -13.81 28.66 57.00
N LEU A 16 -14.40 29.57 56.23
CA LEU A 16 -14.41 29.77 54.76
C LEU A 16 -14.55 28.58 53.78
N LEU A 17 -15.72 28.55 53.12
CA LEU A 17 -15.95 27.91 51.81
C LEU A 17 -15.31 28.76 50.69
N LEU A 18 -14.30 28.21 50.02
CA LEU A 18 -13.94 28.55 48.64
C LEU A 18 -14.47 27.43 47.76
N ALA A 19 -15.59 27.68 47.08
CA ALA A 19 -16.05 26.83 45.99
C ALA A 19 -15.13 27.07 44.79
N VAL A 20 -14.11 26.23 44.63
CA VAL A 20 -13.45 26.08 43.34
C VAL A 20 -14.44 25.33 42.46
N ALA A 21 -15.00 26.01 41.48
CA ALA A 21 -15.63 25.33 40.35
C ALA A 21 -14.53 24.54 39.65
N SER A 22 -14.35 23.27 40.02
CA SER A 22 -13.68 22.35 39.10
C SER A 22 -14.67 22.12 37.98
N SER A 23 -14.43 22.74 36.82
CA SER A 23 -14.93 22.17 35.57
C SER A 23 -14.22 20.82 35.42
N ALA A 24 -14.82 19.77 35.98
CA ALA A 24 -14.61 18.43 35.49
C ALA A 24 -15.07 18.47 34.03
N ASN A 25 -14.11 18.65 33.12
CA ASN A 25 -14.35 18.45 31.71
C ASN A 25 -14.35 16.93 31.51
N ASP A 26 -15.46 16.31 31.90
CA ASP A 26 -15.78 14.91 31.62
C ASP A 26 -16.11 14.80 30.13
N THR A 27 -15.07 14.72 29.32
CA THR A 27 -15.14 14.23 27.94
C THR A 27 -14.10 13.16 27.60
N ASP A 28 -13.32 12.69 28.57
CA ASP A 28 -12.36 11.58 28.35
C ASP A 28 -12.97 10.20 28.65
N LEU A 29 -14.26 9.99 28.30
CA LEU A 29 -14.96 8.72 28.49
C LEU A 29 -15.33 7.98 27.19
N TYR A 30 -14.90 8.45 26.02
CA TYR A 30 -15.03 7.66 24.78
C TYR A 30 -13.82 7.77 23.86
N MET A 31 -12.62 7.51 24.38
CA MET A 31 -11.58 6.82 23.61
C MET A 31 -10.73 6.02 24.58
N ALA A 32 -11.04 4.74 24.72
CA ALA A 32 -10.03 3.77 25.10
C ALA A 32 -8.99 3.70 23.97
N SER A 33 -8.10 4.69 23.86
CA SER A 33 -6.88 4.56 23.06
C SER A 33 -5.87 3.79 23.90
N GLY A 34 -6.12 2.49 24.03
CA GLY A 34 -5.06 1.51 24.29
C GLY A 34 -4.16 1.43 23.06
N GLN A 35 -3.49 2.52 22.68
CA GLN A 35 -2.53 2.47 21.58
C GLN A 35 -1.28 1.76 22.08
N GLY A 36 -1.18 0.48 21.72
CA GLY A 36 0.08 -0.24 21.71
C GLY A 36 1.11 0.48 20.83
N VAL A 37 2.34 -0.02 20.85
CA VAL A 37 3.41 0.54 20.02
C VAL A 37 3.03 0.42 18.55
N GLU A 38 2.99 1.56 17.83
CA GLU A 38 2.71 1.58 16.39
C GLU A 38 3.69 0.69 15.63
N ALA A 39 3.17 -0.17 14.75
CA ALA A 39 4.03 -0.96 13.88
C ALA A 39 4.79 -0.09 12.86
N ASN A 40 5.96 -0.57 12.46
CA ASN A 40 6.73 -0.01 11.34
C ASN A 40 6.35 -0.75 10.06
N VAL A 41 5.95 -0.01 9.03
CA VAL A 41 5.65 -0.53 7.70
C VAL A 41 6.55 0.16 6.69
N LEU A 42 7.33 -0.63 5.93
CA LEU A 42 8.11 -0.15 4.81
C LEU A 42 7.49 -0.66 3.52
N ILE A 43 7.07 0.28 2.66
CA ILE A 43 6.59 -0.07 1.33
C ILE A 43 7.79 -0.14 0.39
N MET A 44 8.06 -1.32 -0.18
CA MET A 44 9.03 -1.53 -1.24
C MET A 44 8.30 -1.43 -2.57
N PHE A 45 8.49 -0.30 -3.24
CA PHE A 45 7.70 0.09 -4.39
C PHE A 45 8.50 -0.07 -5.68
N ASP A 46 8.01 -0.91 -6.57
CA ASP A 46 8.59 -1.15 -7.88
C ASP A 46 8.50 0.10 -8.78
N ASN A 47 9.66 0.57 -9.19
CA ASN A 47 9.82 1.68 -10.12
C ASN A 47 10.66 1.24 -11.34
N SER A 48 10.55 -0.02 -11.72
CA SER A 48 11.16 -0.61 -12.90
C SER A 48 10.49 -0.12 -14.18
N GLY A 49 11.16 -0.32 -15.32
CA GLY A 49 10.66 0.13 -16.62
C GLY A 49 9.31 -0.49 -17.02
N SER A 50 9.01 -1.72 -16.61
CA SER A 50 7.74 -2.41 -16.88
C SER A 50 6.55 -1.69 -16.26
N MET A 51 6.76 -0.95 -15.17
CA MET A 51 5.71 -0.15 -14.53
C MET A 51 5.21 1.03 -15.39
N ASN A 52 5.87 1.34 -16.52
CA ASN A 52 5.33 2.28 -17.52
C ASN A 52 4.32 1.66 -18.48
N GLU A 53 4.20 0.33 -18.53
CA GLU A 53 3.22 -0.33 -19.37
C GLU A 53 1.80 0.07 -18.99
N GLU A 54 0.97 0.33 -20.00
CA GLU A 54 -0.41 0.70 -19.77
C GLU A 54 -1.30 -0.53 -19.63
N ILE A 55 -2.09 -0.57 -18.56
CA ILE A 55 -3.15 -1.56 -18.38
C ILE A 55 -4.49 -0.86 -18.31
N GLN A 56 -5.57 -1.63 -18.55
CA GLN A 56 -6.91 -1.13 -18.32
C GLN A 56 -7.16 -0.97 -16.81
N ALA A 57 -7.06 0.26 -16.33
CA ALA A 57 -7.16 0.61 -14.91
C ALA A 57 -8.60 0.62 -14.40
N PHE A 58 -9.52 1.01 -15.27
CA PHE A 58 -10.93 1.22 -14.94
C PHE A 58 -11.81 0.55 -16.01
N PHE A 59 -12.94 0.03 -15.56
CA PHE A 59 -13.94 -0.60 -16.41
C PHE A 59 -15.20 0.24 -16.44
N TYR A 60 -15.62 0.63 -17.65
CA TYR A 60 -16.90 1.29 -17.84
C TYR A 60 -18.06 0.33 -17.59
N ASP A 61 -18.99 0.73 -16.72
CA ASP A 61 -20.26 0.04 -16.53
C ASP A 61 -21.40 0.83 -17.21
N PRO A 62 -22.01 0.32 -18.29
CA PRO A 62 -23.10 1.00 -18.99
C PRO A 62 -24.38 1.12 -18.16
N SER A 63 -24.51 0.40 -17.04
CA SER A 63 -25.66 0.50 -16.12
C SER A 63 -25.55 1.68 -15.15
N ILE A 64 -24.33 2.14 -14.87
CA ILE A 64 -24.06 3.29 -14.00
C ILE A 64 -24.28 4.58 -14.79
N THR A 65 -24.87 5.58 -14.14
CA THR A 65 -24.92 6.95 -14.69
C THR A 65 -23.83 7.78 -14.04
N TYR A 66 -22.83 8.17 -14.83
CA TYR A 66 -21.67 8.92 -14.34
C TYR A 66 -21.97 10.42 -14.25
N ASP A 67 -21.30 11.10 -13.32
CA ASP A 67 -21.47 12.52 -13.06
C ASP A 67 -21.27 13.38 -14.33
N PRO A 68 -22.08 14.43 -14.55
CA PRO A 68 -22.09 15.20 -15.79
C PRO A 68 -20.92 16.18 -15.91
N LEU A 69 -19.69 15.65 -15.93
CA LEU A 69 -18.45 16.43 -15.96
C LEU A 69 -18.21 17.12 -17.31
N VAL A 70 -18.61 16.48 -18.42
CA VAL A 70 -18.36 17.00 -19.79
C VAL A 70 -19.59 16.94 -20.70
N VAL A 71 -20.59 16.14 -20.33
CA VAL A 71 -21.87 16.02 -21.03
C VAL A 71 -23.01 16.08 -20.00
N PRO A 72 -24.04 16.92 -20.20
CA PRO A 72 -25.20 16.94 -19.31
C PRO A 72 -25.86 15.57 -19.19
N GLN A 73 -26.37 15.24 -17.99
CA GLN A 73 -27.00 13.95 -17.73
C GLN A 73 -28.18 13.65 -18.68
N ALA A 74 -28.91 14.67 -19.13
CA ALA A 74 -29.99 14.52 -20.11
C ALA A 74 -29.53 13.93 -21.46
N ASN A 75 -28.24 14.05 -21.78
CA ASN A 75 -27.62 13.58 -23.02
C ASN A 75 -26.78 12.31 -22.79
N ARG A 76 -27.12 11.53 -21.76
CA ARG A 76 -26.42 10.28 -21.38
C ARG A 76 -26.21 9.35 -22.57
N ASP A 77 -27.27 9.06 -23.31
CA ASP A 77 -27.25 8.07 -24.41
C ASP A 77 -27.02 8.73 -25.78
N THR A 78 -26.78 10.05 -25.82
CA THR A 78 -26.40 10.77 -27.02
C THR A 78 -25.05 10.28 -27.52
N VAL A 79 -24.94 10.02 -28.82
CA VAL A 79 -23.72 9.50 -29.44
C VAL A 79 -22.96 10.65 -30.09
N TYR A 80 -21.67 10.73 -29.79
CA TYR A 80 -20.75 11.72 -30.33
C TYR A 80 -19.69 11.04 -31.19
N TYR A 81 -19.22 11.71 -32.24
CA TYR A 81 -18.09 11.26 -33.05
C TYR A 81 -16.89 12.19 -32.87
N ARG A 82 -15.67 11.62 -32.93
CA ARG A 82 -14.42 12.36 -32.80
C ARG A 82 -14.12 13.14 -34.09
N VAL A 83 -13.69 14.40 -33.96
CA VAL A 83 -13.33 15.27 -35.08
C VAL A 83 -11.81 15.33 -35.23
N TYR A 84 -11.33 15.51 -36.48
CA TYR A 84 -9.92 15.74 -36.77
C TYR A 84 -9.45 17.05 -36.10
N GLY A 85 -8.32 17.00 -35.39
CA GLY A 85 -7.83 18.13 -34.58
C GLY A 85 -8.30 18.14 -33.11
N GLY A 86 -9.12 17.17 -32.71
CA GLY A 86 -9.64 17.04 -31.33
C GLY A 86 -11.11 17.46 -31.20
N GLY A 87 -11.73 17.07 -30.09
CA GLY A 87 -13.14 17.38 -29.80
C GLY A 87 -14.15 16.33 -30.27
N TRP A 88 -15.42 16.58 -29.93
CA TRP A 88 -16.54 15.66 -30.10
C TRP A 88 -17.76 16.41 -30.64
N ASN A 89 -18.29 15.96 -31.77
CA ASN A 89 -19.51 16.50 -32.36
C ASN A 89 -20.66 15.51 -32.21
N LEU A 90 -21.90 16.03 -32.19
CA LEU A 90 -23.11 15.22 -32.20
C LEU A 90 -23.11 14.28 -33.42
N PHE A 91 -23.31 12.98 -33.18
CA PHE A 91 -23.51 11.97 -34.21
C PHE A 91 -24.98 11.55 -34.29
N ALA A 92 -25.58 11.24 -33.14
CA ALA A 92 -26.96 10.79 -33.03
C ALA A 92 -27.54 11.16 -31.66
N ASN A 93 -28.85 11.43 -31.57
CA ASN A 93 -29.49 11.85 -30.31
C ASN A 93 -29.60 10.71 -29.30
N SER A 94 -29.71 9.47 -29.78
CA SER A 94 -29.72 8.24 -28.99
C SER A 94 -28.91 7.13 -29.69
N ILE A 95 -28.51 6.10 -28.95
CA ILE A 95 -27.89 4.88 -29.48
C ILE A 95 -28.81 4.21 -30.51
N SER A 96 -30.13 4.24 -30.30
CA SER A 96 -31.12 3.65 -31.21
C SER A 96 -31.06 4.22 -32.64
N ASP A 97 -30.65 5.48 -32.76
CA ASP A 97 -30.64 6.23 -34.02
C ASP A 97 -29.39 5.93 -34.87
N VAL A 98 -28.41 5.21 -34.31
CA VAL A 98 -27.20 4.81 -35.04
C VAL A 98 -27.55 3.73 -36.06
N ALA A 99 -27.33 3.99 -37.34
CA ALA A 99 -27.75 3.09 -38.42
C ALA A 99 -27.04 1.72 -38.38
N CYS A 100 -25.73 1.70 -38.13
CA CYS A 100 -24.95 0.46 -38.08
C CYS A 100 -25.28 -0.37 -36.83
N SER A 101 -25.70 -1.61 -37.01
CA SER A 101 -26.05 -2.53 -35.92
C SER A 101 -24.86 -2.89 -35.03
N ALA A 102 -23.69 -3.14 -35.61
CA ALA A 102 -22.47 -3.44 -34.85
C ALA A 102 -22.07 -2.27 -33.93
N ALA A 103 -22.21 -1.04 -34.45
CA ALA A 103 -21.98 0.18 -33.67
C ALA A 103 -22.98 0.31 -32.51
N ARG A 104 -24.28 0.05 -32.75
CA ARG A 104 -25.31 0.05 -31.69
C ARG A 104 -24.98 -0.93 -30.57
N THR A 105 -24.65 -2.18 -30.91
CA THR A 105 -24.31 -3.21 -29.93
C THR A 105 -23.09 -2.82 -29.10
N ALA A 106 -22.03 -2.34 -29.76
CA ALA A 106 -20.82 -1.89 -29.05
C ALA A 106 -21.08 -0.68 -28.15
N LEU A 107 -21.81 0.33 -28.63
CA LEU A 107 -22.17 1.51 -27.84
C LEU A 107 -23.05 1.16 -26.64
N THR A 108 -23.96 0.19 -26.79
CA THR A 108 -24.82 -0.28 -25.68
C THR A 108 -24.00 -1.00 -24.61
N ASN A 109 -23.11 -1.90 -25.03
CA ASN A 109 -22.38 -2.77 -24.10
C ASN A 109 -21.11 -2.14 -23.52
N LYS A 110 -20.47 -1.23 -24.27
CA LYS A 110 -19.14 -0.67 -23.94
C LYS A 110 -19.11 0.84 -23.93
N GLY A 111 -20.19 1.52 -24.33
CA GLY A 111 -20.24 2.99 -24.39
C GLY A 111 -19.43 3.63 -25.52
N HIS A 112 -18.66 2.86 -26.29
CA HIS A 112 -17.81 3.33 -27.38
C HIS A 112 -17.78 2.34 -28.56
N TYR A 113 -17.38 2.85 -29.73
CA TYR A 113 -17.22 2.05 -30.94
C TYR A 113 -16.19 2.69 -31.88
N GLU A 114 -15.32 1.90 -32.49
CA GLU A 114 -14.44 2.35 -33.57
C GLU A 114 -14.63 1.44 -34.78
N GLY A 115 -15.05 2.02 -35.90
CA GLY A 115 -15.35 1.26 -37.10
C GLY A 115 -16.35 1.94 -38.03
N TYR A 116 -16.92 1.18 -38.96
CA TYR A 116 -17.82 1.67 -39.99
C TYR A 116 -19.19 2.07 -39.43
N THR A 117 -19.73 3.19 -39.91
CA THR A 117 -20.93 3.82 -39.32
C THR A 117 -22.11 3.96 -40.27
N ASN A 118 -21.94 3.65 -41.55
CA ASN A 118 -23.05 3.61 -42.50
C ASN A 118 -24.03 2.48 -42.17
N SER A 119 -25.24 2.53 -42.73
CA SER A 119 -26.29 1.52 -42.51
C SER A 119 -25.86 0.08 -42.79
N ALA A 120 -24.97 -0.12 -43.76
CA ALA A 120 -24.41 -1.43 -44.11
C ALA A 120 -23.16 -1.82 -43.28
N CYS A 121 -22.71 -1.01 -42.32
CA CYS A 121 -21.51 -1.24 -41.51
C CYS A 121 -20.24 -1.56 -42.32
N SER A 122 -20.07 -0.92 -43.47
CA SER A 122 -19.03 -1.25 -44.47
C SER A 122 -18.20 -0.06 -44.94
N SER A 123 -18.59 1.17 -44.59
CA SER A 123 -17.87 2.38 -45.00
C SER A 123 -17.98 3.50 -43.96
N ARG A 124 -17.13 4.52 -44.09
CA ARG A 124 -17.01 5.68 -43.19
C ARG A 124 -16.66 5.28 -41.76
N ASN A 125 -15.37 5.00 -41.55
CA ASN A 125 -14.83 4.70 -40.24
C ASN A 125 -14.88 5.94 -39.33
N ARG A 126 -15.37 5.78 -38.10
CA ARG A 126 -15.41 6.82 -37.07
C ARG A 126 -15.16 6.21 -35.69
N THR A 127 -14.60 7.01 -34.80
CA THR A 127 -14.61 6.77 -33.35
C THR A 127 -15.86 7.41 -32.75
N LEU A 128 -16.73 6.61 -32.16
CA LEU A 128 -17.97 7.01 -31.50
C LEU A 128 -17.89 6.77 -29.98
N ARG A 129 -18.49 7.67 -29.20
CA ARG A 129 -18.67 7.52 -27.75
C ARG A 129 -20.06 8.02 -27.34
N THR A 130 -20.69 7.34 -26.38
CA THR A 130 -21.90 7.83 -25.70
C THR A 130 -21.56 8.98 -24.76
N GLY A 131 -22.54 9.82 -24.41
CA GLY A 131 -22.39 10.89 -23.43
C GLY A 131 -21.94 10.35 -22.07
N ASN A 132 -22.54 9.25 -21.62
CA ASN A 132 -22.19 8.56 -20.38
C ASN A 132 -20.74 8.10 -20.35
N TYR A 133 -20.27 7.46 -21.43
CA TYR A 133 -18.88 7.02 -21.54
C TYR A 133 -17.89 8.20 -21.54
N ARG A 134 -18.27 9.35 -22.12
CA ARG A 134 -17.44 10.57 -22.04
C ARG A 134 -17.34 11.13 -20.62
N ASN A 135 -18.43 11.11 -19.86
CA ASN A 135 -18.43 11.51 -18.45
C ASN A 135 -17.60 10.56 -17.59
N TYR A 136 -17.76 9.25 -17.80
CA TYR A 136 -16.90 8.23 -17.19
C TYR A 136 -15.42 8.50 -17.47
N LEU A 137 -15.02 8.68 -18.74
CA LEU A 137 -13.64 8.98 -19.08
C LEU A 137 -13.15 10.26 -18.40
N ALA A 138 -13.98 11.31 -18.34
CA ALA A 138 -13.63 12.53 -17.63
C ALA A 138 -13.41 12.29 -16.12
N SER A 139 -14.19 11.39 -15.50
CA SER A 139 -14.04 11.06 -14.08
C SER A 139 -12.73 10.33 -13.74
N ILE A 140 -12.16 9.58 -14.70
CA ILE A 140 -10.91 8.83 -14.49
C ILE A 140 -9.66 9.55 -15.03
N GLY A 141 -9.82 10.74 -15.63
CA GLY A 141 -8.72 11.54 -16.17
C GLY A 141 -8.46 11.38 -17.67
N GLY A 142 -9.38 10.75 -18.41
CA GLY A 142 -9.46 10.79 -19.88
C GLY A 142 -9.08 9.51 -20.62
N SER A 143 -8.47 8.53 -19.93
CA SER A 143 -8.08 7.24 -20.50
C SER A 143 -8.43 6.10 -19.55
N GLU A 144 -8.97 5.00 -20.09
CA GLU A 144 -9.12 3.74 -19.35
C GLU A 144 -7.78 3.05 -19.15
N TYR A 145 -6.81 3.37 -20.00
CA TYR A 145 -5.46 2.85 -19.97
C TYR A 145 -4.56 3.84 -19.24
N LEU A 146 -3.92 3.38 -18.18
CA LEU A 146 -2.96 4.17 -17.42
C LEU A 146 -1.70 3.31 -17.20
N PRO A 147 -0.52 3.94 -17.12
CA PRO A 147 0.68 3.24 -16.68
C PRO A 147 0.45 2.57 -15.33
N LYS A 148 0.93 1.33 -15.16
CA LYS A 148 0.83 0.58 -13.89
C LYS A 148 1.32 1.41 -12.70
N LEU A 149 2.42 2.14 -12.86
CA LEU A 149 2.95 3.08 -11.87
C LEU A 149 1.92 4.13 -11.44
N THR A 150 1.17 4.68 -12.39
CA THR A 150 0.15 5.70 -12.11
C THR A 150 -0.98 5.12 -11.27
N ILE A 151 -1.39 3.89 -11.56
CA ILE A 151 -2.44 3.18 -10.81
C ILE A 151 -1.96 2.91 -9.39
N ALA A 152 -0.77 2.31 -9.24
CA ALA A 152 -0.20 1.96 -7.95
C ALA A 152 0.03 3.21 -7.07
N LYS A 153 0.50 4.32 -7.63
CA LYS A 153 0.58 5.61 -6.91
C LYS A 153 -0.78 6.08 -6.39
N ARG A 154 -1.82 6.09 -7.22
CA ARG A 154 -3.17 6.52 -6.80
C ARG A 154 -3.69 5.66 -5.64
N VAL A 155 -3.57 4.35 -5.76
CA VAL A 155 -4.01 3.42 -4.69
C VAL A 155 -3.23 3.67 -3.39
N ILE A 156 -1.91 3.85 -3.46
CA ILE A 156 -1.11 4.16 -2.28
C ILE A 156 -1.47 5.54 -1.71
N GLU A 157 -1.70 6.55 -2.54
CA GLU A 157 -2.12 7.87 -2.06
C GLU A 157 -3.47 7.79 -1.32
N ASP A 158 -4.45 7.09 -1.88
CA ASP A 158 -5.75 6.88 -1.23
C ASP A 158 -5.61 6.09 0.06
N PHE A 159 -4.82 5.01 0.04
CA PHE A 159 -4.45 4.23 1.22
C PHE A 159 -3.83 5.12 2.30
N LEU A 160 -2.81 5.91 1.94
CA LEU A 160 -2.14 6.85 2.83
C LEU A 160 -3.07 7.94 3.33
N ASN A 161 -4.24 8.20 2.74
CA ASN A 161 -5.20 9.15 3.30
C ASN A 161 -6.18 8.50 4.30
N THR A 162 -6.29 7.18 4.33
CA THR A 162 -7.28 6.46 5.15
C THR A 162 -6.70 5.81 6.41
N ILE A 163 -5.38 5.59 6.45
CA ILE A 163 -4.73 4.86 7.54
C ILE A 163 -4.20 5.75 8.68
N TYR A 164 -4.38 5.29 9.92
CA TYR A 164 -3.83 5.87 11.15
C TYR A 164 -3.30 4.76 12.08
N GLY A 165 -2.46 5.12 13.07
CA GLY A 165 -1.97 4.18 14.09
C GLY A 165 -0.82 3.27 13.65
N VAL A 166 -0.17 3.60 12.53
CA VAL A 166 1.04 2.93 12.05
C VAL A 166 2.08 3.96 11.62
N ARG A 167 3.34 3.52 11.56
CA ARG A 167 4.45 4.29 11.00
C ARG A 167 4.75 3.77 9.62
N ILE A 168 4.80 4.65 8.62
CA ILE A 168 5.03 4.24 7.24
C ILE A 168 6.24 4.96 6.67
N GLY A 169 7.05 4.22 5.93
CA GLY A 169 8.09 4.71 5.05
C GLY A 169 8.01 4.00 3.71
N MET A 170 8.87 4.39 2.79
CA MET A 170 8.91 3.84 1.45
C MET A 170 10.34 3.73 0.95
N MET A 171 10.59 2.69 0.18
CA MET A 171 11.82 2.49 -0.57
C MET A 171 11.49 2.15 -2.03
N VAL A 172 12.45 2.42 -2.90
CA VAL A 172 12.37 2.19 -4.34
C VAL A 172 13.66 1.56 -4.83
N PHE A 173 13.66 0.99 -6.02
CA PHE A 173 14.84 0.41 -6.64
C PHE A 173 15.83 1.50 -7.06
N ASN A 174 17.11 1.14 -6.99
CA ASN A 174 18.15 1.85 -7.71
C ASN A 174 18.14 1.41 -9.18
N TYR A 175 18.91 2.09 -10.02
CA TYR A 175 18.82 1.86 -11.46
C TYR A 175 19.03 0.39 -11.83
N SER A 176 20.07 -0.27 -11.30
CA SER A 176 20.38 -1.67 -11.61
C SER A 176 20.56 -2.57 -10.40
N GLU A 177 21.03 -2.09 -9.25
CA GLU A 177 21.40 -2.96 -8.13
C GLU A 177 20.88 -2.39 -6.81
N GLY A 178 20.17 -3.23 -6.06
CA GLY A 178 19.51 -2.93 -4.80
C GLY A 178 18.52 -1.77 -4.87
N GLY A 179 18.28 -1.16 -3.71
CA GLY A 179 17.37 -0.03 -3.60
C GLY A 179 17.81 1.00 -2.57
N ARG A 180 16.94 1.98 -2.35
CA ARG A 180 17.19 3.08 -1.42
C ARG A 180 15.91 3.47 -0.70
N ILE A 181 16.07 3.91 0.55
CA ILE A 181 15.00 4.56 1.30
C ILE A 181 14.66 5.88 0.62
N HIS A 182 13.46 5.97 0.08
CA HIS A 182 12.92 7.18 -0.53
C HIS A 182 12.26 8.07 0.51
N SER A 183 11.56 7.47 1.47
CA SER A 183 10.97 8.12 2.63
C SER A 183 11.19 7.29 3.88
N THR A 184 11.78 7.88 4.92
CA THR A 184 12.02 7.18 6.20
C THR A 184 10.72 6.87 6.93
N ILE A 185 10.70 5.75 7.67
CA ILE A 185 9.53 5.34 8.46
C ILE A 185 9.25 6.36 9.56
N LYS A 186 8.06 6.96 9.52
CA LYS A 186 7.59 7.94 10.51
C LYS A 186 6.12 7.70 10.84
N THR A 187 5.71 8.11 12.04
CA THR A 187 4.29 8.19 12.42
C THR A 187 3.53 9.07 11.44
N LEU A 188 2.38 8.59 10.96
CA LEU A 188 1.54 9.29 9.98
C LEU A 188 0.65 10.35 10.64
N ASN A 189 1.26 11.50 10.95
CA ASN A 189 0.54 12.76 11.14
C ASN A 189 0.36 13.48 9.79
N ASP A 190 -0.45 14.54 9.74
CA ASP A 190 -0.78 15.25 8.50
C ASP A 190 0.45 15.74 7.74
N THR A 191 1.48 16.22 8.44
CA THR A 191 2.72 16.69 7.80
C THR A 191 3.50 15.55 7.16
N ASN A 192 3.76 14.48 7.90
CA ASN A 192 4.50 13.31 7.40
C ASN A 192 3.73 12.60 6.29
N ARG A 193 2.40 12.53 6.41
CA ARG A 193 1.50 11.96 5.40
C ARG A 193 1.58 12.72 4.09
N ASN A 194 1.46 14.05 4.13
CA ASN A 194 1.56 14.89 2.94
C ASN A 194 2.95 14.80 2.29
N GLN A 195 4.01 14.70 3.10
CA GLN A 195 5.36 14.49 2.58
C GLN A 195 5.48 13.14 1.87
N LEU A 196 5.02 12.05 2.49
CA LEU A 196 5.07 10.71 1.90
C LEU A 196 4.24 10.63 0.61
N ILE A 197 3.05 11.26 0.56
CA ILE A 197 2.24 11.37 -0.65
C ILE A 197 3.00 12.11 -1.77
N ASN A 198 3.65 13.23 -1.45
CA ASN A 198 4.47 13.95 -2.43
C ASN A 198 5.65 13.11 -2.92
N ASP A 199 6.28 12.37 -2.02
CA ASP A 199 7.38 11.47 -2.36
C ASP A 199 6.91 10.34 -3.30
N VAL A 200 5.73 9.75 -3.06
CA VAL A 200 5.07 8.76 -3.94
C VAL A 200 4.81 9.34 -5.32
N ARG A 201 4.27 10.57 -5.41
CA ARG A 201 3.99 11.23 -6.69
C ARG A 201 5.23 11.41 -7.56
N ASN A 202 6.39 11.62 -6.93
CA ASN A 202 7.66 11.88 -7.61
C ASN A 202 8.41 10.63 -8.09
N ILE A 203 7.92 9.41 -7.82
CA ILE A 203 8.55 8.18 -8.33
C ILE A 203 8.52 8.14 -9.86
N THR A 204 9.58 7.70 -10.50
CA THR A 204 9.64 7.47 -11.95
C THR A 204 9.96 6.02 -12.25
N ALA A 205 9.37 5.47 -13.31
CA ALA A 205 9.61 4.10 -13.76
C ALA A 205 10.73 4.10 -14.80
N ASP A 206 11.95 3.76 -14.39
CA ASP A 206 13.12 3.77 -15.28
C ASP A 206 14.24 2.81 -14.84
N THR A 207 13.95 1.90 -13.91
CA THR A 207 14.95 1.00 -13.30
C THR A 207 14.78 -0.46 -13.75
N TRP A 208 15.69 -1.32 -13.31
CA TRP A 208 15.53 -2.77 -13.29
C TRP A 208 14.77 -3.22 -12.03
N THR A 209 14.61 -4.52 -11.81
CA THR A 209 13.80 -5.09 -10.72
C THR A 209 14.66 -5.91 -9.73
N PRO A 210 15.63 -5.30 -9.02
CA PRO A 210 16.55 -5.98 -8.09
C PRO A 210 15.86 -6.31 -6.76
N LEU A 211 14.93 -7.26 -6.79
CA LEU A 211 14.01 -7.56 -5.68
C LEU A 211 14.75 -8.00 -4.41
N ALA A 212 15.58 -9.04 -4.49
CA ALA A 212 16.25 -9.63 -3.33
C ALA A 212 17.28 -8.66 -2.72
N GLU A 213 18.04 -7.99 -3.58
CA GLU A 213 19.00 -6.96 -3.17
C GLU A 213 18.32 -5.79 -2.46
N THR A 214 17.16 -5.36 -2.94
CA THR A 214 16.38 -4.29 -2.32
C THR A 214 15.82 -4.72 -0.97
N LEU A 215 15.28 -5.95 -0.87
CA LEU A 215 14.79 -6.45 0.40
C LEU A 215 15.93 -6.62 1.43
N TYR A 216 17.12 -7.01 0.97
CA TYR A 216 18.31 -7.07 1.81
C TYR A 216 18.68 -5.68 2.36
N GLU A 217 18.62 -4.65 1.50
CA GLU A 217 18.85 -3.27 1.90
C GLU A 217 17.81 -2.77 2.91
N ALA A 218 16.54 -3.18 2.79
CA ALA A 218 15.52 -2.95 3.82
C ALA A 218 15.95 -3.54 5.17
N GLY A 219 16.51 -4.76 5.18
CA GLY A 219 17.07 -5.37 6.38
C GLY A 219 18.16 -4.51 7.03
N LEU A 220 19.07 -3.95 6.23
CA LEU A 220 20.09 -3.01 6.72
C LEU A 220 19.48 -1.73 7.29
N TYR A 221 18.42 -1.20 6.67
CA TYR A 221 17.67 -0.05 7.19
C TYR A 221 17.03 -0.34 8.55
N PHE A 222 16.34 -1.48 8.68
CA PHE A 222 15.72 -1.89 9.94
C PHE A 222 16.76 -2.16 11.05
N LYS A 223 17.92 -2.72 10.69
CA LYS A 223 19.06 -2.92 11.61
C LYS A 223 19.74 -1.61 12.02
N GLY A 224 19.61 -0.54 11.23
CA GLY A 224 20.38 0.70 11.43
C GLY A 224 21.86 0.55 11.03
N GLY A 225 22.11 -0.25 9.99
CA GLY A 225 23.45 -0.52 9.47
C GLY A 225 23.92 0.48 8.42
N ALA A 226 25.17 0.30 7.96
CA ALA A 226 25.65 0.95 6.75
C ALA A 226 24.94 0.35 5.53
N SER A 227 24.55 1.20 4.59
CA SER A 227 23.98 0.79 3.31
C SER A 227 25.01 0.03 2.48
N HIS A 228 24.58 -1.04 1.78
CA HIS A 228 25.44 -1.75 0.84
C HIS A 228 25.39 -1.12 -0.56
N PHE A 229 24.20 -0.73 -1.01
CA PHE A 229 23.99 -0.20 -2.37
C PHE A 229 24.06 1.32 -2.48
N ASN A 230 24.12 2.05 -1.36
CA ASN A 230 24.14 3.52 -1.34
C ASN A 230 25.38 4.02 -0.59
N SER A 231 26.46 4.25 -1.33
CA SER A 231 27.75 4.67 -0.78
C SER A 231 27.64 5.90 0.14
N GLY A 232 28.22 5.80 1.33
CA GLY A 232 28.22 6.88 2.33
C GLY A 232 26.93 7.00 3.16
N VAL A 233 25.93 6.14 2.93
CA VAL A 233 24.69 6.13 3.71
C VAL A 233 24.82 5.18 4.90
N VAL A 234 24.49 5.69 6.09
CA VAL A 234 24.31 4.88 7.31
C VAL A 234 22.91 5.14 7.83
N TYR A 235 22.14 4.06 7.99
CA TYR A 235 20.76 4.15 8.39
C TYR A 235 20.60 4.33 9.89
N THR A 236 19.53 5.02 10.27
CA THR A 236 19.02 4.99 11.64
C THR A 236 17.86 4.00 11.67
N SER A 237 17.96 2.99 12.54
CA SER A 237 16.92 1.98 12.71
C SER A 237 15.57 2.63 13.07
N PRO A 238 14.48 2.30 12.36
CA PRO A 238 13.14 2.74 12.72
C PRO A 238 12.55 1.98 13.90
N ILE A 239 13.19 0.89 14.35
CA ILE A 239 12.77 0.06 15.47
C ILE A 239 13.10 0.79 16.77
N GLN A 240 12.08 1.17 17.52
CA GLN A 240 12.23 1.97 18.74
C GLN A 240 11.98 1.15 20.01
N TYR A 241 11.19 0.09 19.91
CA TYR A 241 10.77 -0.71 21.04
C TYR A 241 10.88 -2.18 20.74
N TYR A 242 11.19 -2.95 21.77
CA TYR A 242 11.40 -4.39 21.67
C TYR A 242 10.17 -5.16 21.17
N CYS A 243 8.97 -4.63 21.42
CA CYS A 243 7.68 -5.20 21.04
C CYS A 243 7.15 -4.66 19.70
N GLN A 244 7.88 -3.73 19.07
CA GLN A 244 7.44 -3.08 17.85
C GLN A 244 7.53 -4.05 16.68
N ARG A 245 6.40 -4.30 16.03
CA ARG A 245 6.34 -5.16 14.84
C ARG A 245 6.82 -4.39 13.62
N ASN A 246 7.52 -5.10 12.74
CA ASN A 246 8.11 -4.54 11.54
C ASN A 246 7.61 -5.32 10.32
N TYR A 247 7.20 -4.59 9.31
CA TYR A 247 6.59 -5.13 8.10
C TYR A 247 7.25 -4.54 6.87
N VAL A 248 7.44 -5.36 5.85
CA VAL A 248 7.75 -4.92 4.49
C VAL A 248 6.59 -5.34 3.59
N ILE A 249 6.12 -4.43 2.75
CA ILE A 249 5.12 -4.70 1.72
C ILE A 249 5.80 -4.48 0.36
N ILE A 250 5.98 -5.54 -0.40
CA ILE A 250 6.55 -5.50 -1.74
C ILE A 250 5.41 -5.36 -2.75
N ILE A 251 5.46 -4.35 -3.62
CA ILE A 251 4.58 -4.25 -4.78
C ILE A 251 5.44 -4.22 -6.02
N THR A 252 5.25 -5.19 -6.91
CA THR A 252 6.02 -5.34 -8.15
C THR A 252 5.15 -5.86 -9.28
N ASP A 253 5.43 -5.44 -10.51
CA ASP A 253 4.79 -5.98 -11.72
C ASP A 253 5.69 -6.93 -12.52
N GLY A 254 6.92 -7.13 -12.05
CA GLY A 254 7.94 -7.87 -12.77
C GLY A 254 8.56 -9.01 -11.99
N MET A 255 9.19 -9.90 -12.75
CA MET A 255 10.16 -10.88 -12.24
C MET A 255 11.45 -10.19 -11.80
N SER A 256 12.22 -10.89 -10.96
CA SER A 256 13.56 -10.45 -10.56
C SER A 256 14.45 -10.21 -11.80
N THR A 257 15.12 -9.05 -11.85
CA THR A 257 16.13 -8.70 -12.88
C THR A 257 17.24 -7.84 -12.27
N GLN A 258 18.48 -7.98 -12.77
CA GLN A 258 19.68 -7.37 -12.17
C GLN A 258 19.78 -7.58 -10.65
N ASP A 259 19.63 -8.82 -10.22
CA ASP A 259 19.45 -9.20 -8.81
C ASP A 259 20.47 -10.30 -8.43
N ARG A 260 21.75 -10.08 -8.79
CA ARG A 260 22.82 -11.10 -8.68
C ARG A 260 24.05 -10.61 -7.94
N ASN A 261 23.92 -9.54 -7.16
CA ASN A 261 25.00 -9.01 -6.36
C ASN A 261 25.60 -10.10 -5.47
N SER A 262 26.92 -10.10 -5.34
CA SER A 262 27.65 -11.10 -4.55
C SER A 262 27.30 -11.09 -3.06
N ILE A 263 26.61 -10.05 -2.56
CA ILE A 263 26.09 -10.03 -1.19
C ILE A 263 25.05 -11.11 -0.93
N LEU A 264 24.24 -11.48 -1.93
CA LEU A 264 23.20 -12.49 -1.78
C LEU A 264 23.80 -13.87 -1.46
N PRO A 265 24.69 -14.47 -2.28
CA PRO A 265 25.29 -15.76 -1.92
C PRO A 265 26.20 -15.68 -0.68
N SER A 266 26.83 -14.54 -0.40
CA SER A 266 27.81 -14.46 0.69
C SER A 266 27.21 -14.21 2.07
N ALA A 267 26.13 -13.43 2.16
CA ALA A 267 25.46 -13.10 3.42
C ALA A 267 24.19 -13.94 3.64
N ILE A 268 23.48 -14.29 2.56
CA ILE A 268 22.19 -14.97 2.63
C ILE A 268 22.38 -16.44 2.33
N GLY A 269 22.77 -16.81 1.11
CA GLY A 269 22.80 -18.19 0.64
C GLY A 269 21.40 -18.82 0.54
N ASP A 270 21.34 -20.10 0.22
CA ASP A 270 20.10 -20.91 0.20
C ASP A 270 19.60 -21.14 1.64
N ARG A 271 18.60 -20.35 2.04
CA ARG A 271 18.03 -20.32 3.39
C ARG A 271 16.81 -21.21 3.51
N ASP A 272 16.02 -21.33 2.45
CA ASP A 272 14.81 -22.15 2.45
C ASP A 272 15.08 -23.63 2.16
N GLY A 273 16.25 -23.95 1.59
CA GLY A 273 16.74 -25.29 1.31
C GLY A 273 16.19 -25.90 0.02
N ASP A 274 15.63 -25.09 -0.88
CA ASP A 274 14.96 -25.56 -2.09
C ASP A 274 15.91 -25.81 -3.28
N GLN A 275 17.18 -25.41 -3.13
CA GLN A 275 18.27 -25.58 -4.10
C GLN A 275 18.04 -24.84 -5.43
N ARG A 276 17.34 -23.70 -5.42
CA ARG A 276 17.25 -22.79 -6.57
C ARG A 276 18.41 -21.79 -6.62
N GLU A 277 19.16 -21.68 -5.52
CA GLU A 277 20.34 -20.85 -5.37
C GLU A 277 21.59 -21.65 -4.92
N PRO A 278 22.81 -21.19 -5.25
CA PRO A 278 23.11 -20.07 -6.15
C PRO A 278 22.79 -20.43 -7.62
N ILE A 279 22.98 -19.46 -8.52
CA ILE A 279 22.82 -19.67 -9.96
C ILE A 279 23.60 -20.92 -10.42
N GLY A 280 22.93 -21.79 -11.16
CA GLY A 280 23.43 -23.10 -11.57
C GLY A 280 23.18 -24.22 -10.56
N ALA A 281 22.45 -23.97 -9.47
CA ALA A 281 21.99 -25.00 -8.56
C ALA A 281 21.01 -25.97 -9.25
N PRO A 282 20.79 -27.18 -8.68
CA PRO A 282 19.99 -28.22 -9.31
C PRO A 282 18.58 -27.80 -9.73
N ASN A 283 17.93 -26.90 -8.98
CA ASN A 283 16.57 -26.45 -9.26
C ASN A 283 16.53 -25.00 -9.79
N ASP A 284 17.65 -24.39 -10.16
CA ASP A 284 17.71 -22.98 -10.62
C ASP A 284 16.68 -22.72 -11.74
N PRO A 285 15.67 -21.85 -11.49
CA PRO A 285 14.62 -21.54 -12.46
C PRO A 285 15.12 -20.73 -13.67
N ASN A 286 16.39 -20.30 -13.69
CA ASN A 286 17.05 -19.56 -14.77
C ASN A 286 16.36 -18.23 -15.13
N TYR A 287 16.33 -17.30 -14.18
CA TYR A 287 15.75 -15.97 -14.42
C TYR A 287 16.46 -15.20 -15.56
N PRO A 288 15.68 -14.46 -16.39
CA PRO A 288 16.22 -13.63 -17.45
C PRO A 288 16.90 -12.37 -16.91
N TYR A 289 17.63 -11.66 -17.77
CA TYR A 289 18.20 -10.32 -17.50
C TYR A 289 18.96 -10.20 -16.17
N ASN A 290 19.75 -11.22 -15.84
CA ASN A 290 20.50 -11.28 -14.57
C ASN A 290 19.60 -11.26 -13.33
N GLY A 291 18.39 -11.82 -13.36
CA GLY A 291 17.56 -12.03 -12.17
C GLY A 291 18.02 -13.23 -11.34
N SER A 292 17.48 -13.35 -10.13
CA SER A 292 17.72 -14.49 -9.25
C SER A 292 16.47 -14.88 -8.47
N ASP A 293 16.57 -15.99 -7.74
CA ASP A 293 15.49 -16.51 -6.91
C ASP A 293 15.57 -16.06 -5.44
N TYR A 294 16.67 -15.41 -5.01
CA TYR A 294 17.02 -15.13 -3.60
C TYR A 294 16.01 -14.31 -2.78
N LEU A 295 14.91 -13.82 -3.34
CA LEU A 295 14.00 -12.91 -2.65
C LEU A 295 13.35 -13.59 -1.43
N ASP A 296 12.95 -14.84 -1.56
CA ASP A 296 12.34 -15.61 -0.49
C ASP A 296 13.35 -16.06 0.56
N ASP A 297 14.58 -16.38 0.15
CA ASP A 297 15.73 -16.58 1.04
C ASP A 297 16.01 -15.35 1.90
N VAL A 298 16.00 -14.16 1.29
CA VAL A 298 16.18 -12.89 2.01
C VAL A 298 15.00 -12.68 2.97
N ALA A 299 13.76 -12.92 2.53
CA ALA A 299 12.58 -12.80 3.41
C ALA A 299 12.66 -13.76 4.59
N LYS A 300 13.07 -15.00 4.36
CA LYS A 300 13.33 -15.99 5.41
C LYS A 300 14.39 -15.50 6.39
N TYR A 301 15.51 -15.03 5.89
CA TYR A 301 16.60 -14.50 6.71
C TYR A 301 16.11 -13.34 7.59
N LEU A 302 15.33 -12.40 7.05
CA LEU A 302 14.81 -11.26 7.80
C LEU A 302 13.72 -11.64 8.82
N TYR A 303 12.99 -12.73 8.59
CA TYR A 303 12.06 -13.28 9.57
C TYR A 303 12.78 -14.04 10.71
N ASP A 304 13.82 -14.81 10.38
CA ASP A 304 14.55 -15.67 11.32
C ASP A 304 15.67 -14.93 12.07
N THR A 305 16.02 -13.71 11.68
CA THR A 305 17.10 -12.93 12.30
C THR A 305 16.58 -11.87 13.26
N ASP A 306 17.29 -11.69 14.36
CA ASP A 306 17.12 -10.52 15.23
C ASP A 306 17.91 -9.33 14.69
N LEU A 307 17.21 -8.29 14.24
CA LEU A 307 17.82 -7.09 13.67
C LEU A 307 18.29 -6.09 14.73
N ARG A 308 17.90 -6.26 16.01
CA ARG A 308 18.23 -5.33 17.10
C ARG A 308 18.59 -6.08 18.38
N SER A 309 19.79 -6.66 18.38
CA SER A 309 20.32 -7.41 19.52
C SER A 309 20.54 -6.60 20.81
N ASP A 310 20.46 -5.26 20.74
CA ASP A 310 20.42 -4.38 21.90
C ASP A 310 19.04 -4.29 22.58
N LEU A 311 17.99 -4.82 21.94
CA LEU A 311 16.64 -4.94 22.47
C LEU A 311 16.37 -6.39 22.90
N THR A 312 15.38 -6.58 23.77
CA THR A 312 14.98 -7.92 24.22
C THR A 312 14.05 -8.59 23.19
N ASN A 313 14.08 -9.91 23.09
CA ASN A 313 13.35 -10.67 22.04
C ASN A 313 13.87 -10.34 20.64
N GLN A 314 13.33 -11.05 19.66
CA GLN A 314 13.74 -10.92 18.26
C GLN A 314 12.96 -9.79 17.56
N GLN A 315 13.68 -8.85 16.95
CA GLN A 315 13.09 -7.83 16.10
C GLN A 315 13.26 -8.24 14.64
N ASN A 316 12.31 -9.05 14.17
CA ASN A 316 12.26 -9.53 12.80
C ASN A 316 11.32 -8.69 11.92
N ILE A 317 11.28 -9.05 10.63
CA ILE A 317 10.39 -8.47 9.62
C ILE A 317 9.42 -9.54 9.13
N ILE A 318 8.15 -9.16 9.00
CA ILE A 318 7.14 -9.92 8.25
C ILE A 318 6.98 -9.31 6.87
N THR A 319 7.07 -10.13 5.82
CA THR A 319 7.06 -9.67 4.43
C THR A 319 5.75 -10.06 3.73
N TYR A 320 5.01 -9.06 3.26
CA TYR A 320 3.87 -9.24 2.35
C TYR A 320 4.30 -8.93 0.92
N THR A 321 3.68 -9.59 -0.04
CA THR A 321 3.96 -9.40 -1.46
C THR A 321 2.68 -9.19 -2.24
N ILE A 322 2.72 -8.24 -3.18
CA ILE A 322 1.64 -7.98 -4.13
C ILE A 322 2.23 -8.09 -5.54
N GLY A 323 1.75 -9.07 -6.30
CA GLY A 323 2.01 -9.18 -7.73
C GLY A 323 0.99 -8.34 -8.50
N PHE A 324 1.42 -7.20 -9.02
CA PHE A 324 0.56 -6.30 -9.79
C PHE A 324 0.64 -6.64 -11.27
N THR A 325 -0.46 -7.15 -11.83
CA THR A 325 -0.59 -7.63 -13.21
C THR A 325 0.24 -8.86 -13.57
N GLU A 326 1.02 -9.38 -12.61
CA GLU A 326 1.88 -10.56 -12.75
C GLU A 326 1.63 -11.54 -11.60
N ASP A 327 1.39 -12.81 -11.95
CA ASP A 327 1.26 -13.92 -10.99
C ASP A 327 2.61 -14.65 -10.90
N ASN A 328 3.25 -14.63 -9.73
CA ASN A 328 4.66 -14.98 -9.59
C ASN A 328 4.91 -15.90 -8.38
N ASP A 329 5.33 -17.13 -8.66
CA ASP A 329 5.70 -18.17 -7.68
C ASP A 329 6.73 -17.68 -6.65
N LEU A 330 7.72 -16.88 -7.06
CA LEU A 330 8.71 -16.34 -6.14
C LEU A 330 8.08 -15.39 -5.12
N LEU A 331 7.12 -14.55 -5.54
CA LEU A 331 6.43 -13.65 -4.60
C LEU A 331 5.57 -14.43 -3.62
N GLU A 332 4.95 -15.53 -4.06
CA GLU A 332 4.20 -16.41 -3.19
C GLU A 332 5.10 -17.08 -2.15
N ARG A 333 6.20 -17.70 -2.57
CA ARG A 333 7.21 -18.28 -1.66
C ARG A 333 7.81 -17.24 -0.71
N THR A 334 8.10 -16.03 -1.22
CA THR A 334 8.59 -14.91 -0.41
C THR A 334 7.64 -14.58 0.74
N ALA A 335 6.33 -14.52 0.46
CA ALA A 335 5.35 -14.28 1.52
C ALA A 335 5.26 -15.43 2.52
N ILE A 336 5.35 -16.68 2.04
CA ILE A 336 5.35 -17.88 2.91
C ILE A 336 6.55 -17.83 3.86
N HIS A 337 7.76 -17.65 3.33
CA HIS A 337 9.00 -17.63 4.10
C HIS A 337 9.16 -16.35 4.94
N GLY A 338 8.57 -15.25 4.51
CA GLY A 338 8.46 -14.01 5.27
C GLY A 338 7.29 -13.96 6.26
N HIS A 339 6.50 -15.04 6.40
CA HIS A 339 5.33 -15.15 7.29
C HIS A 339 4.24 -14.09 7.06
N GLY A 340 4.15 -13.54 5.85
CA GLY A 340 3.08 -12.68 5.39
C GLY A 340 2.10 -13.43 4.48
N ARG A 341 1.52 -12.70 3.52
CA ARG A 341 0.61 -13.23 2.51
C ARG A 341 0.93 -12.62 1.15
N TYR A 342 0.71 -13.43 0.12
CA TYR A 342 0.76 -13.01 -1.27
C TYR A 342 -0.62 -12.59 -1.76
N PHE A 343 -0.67 -11.53 -2.56
CA PHE A 343 -1.86 -11.04 -3.23
C PHE A 343 -1.57 -10.84 -4.72
N TYR A 344 -2.45 -11.35 -5.56
CA TYR A 344 -2.47 -11.02 -6.98
C TYR A 344 -3.46 -9.89 -7.24
N SER A 345 -3.10 -8.92 -8.06
CA SER A 345 -3.96 -7.78 -8.41
C SER A 345 -3.79 -7.41 -9.87
N ASN A 346 -4.85 -7.45 -10.67
CA ASN A 346 -4.77 -7.10 -12.11
C ASN A 346 -5.39 -5.74 -12.47
N ASN A 347 -5.89 -5.01 -11.49
CA ASN A 347 -6.50 -3.70 -11.67
C ASN A 347 -6.42 -2.85 -10.39
N ALA A 348 -6.84 -1.59 -10.48
CA ALA A 348 -6.78 -0.63 -9.37
C ALA A 348 -7.61 -1.05 -8.14
N GLN A 349 -8.79 -1.63 -8.35
CA GLN A 349 -9.68 -2.04 -7.25
C GLN A 349 -9.07 -3.21 -6.47
N GLN A 350 -8.60 -4.25 -7.17
CA GLN A 350 -7.95 -5.39 -6.50
C GLN A 350 -6.69 -4.99 -5.75
N LEU A 351 -5.91 -4.05 -6.31
CA LEU A 351 -4.74 -3.52 -5.62
C LEU A 351 -5.14 -2.78 -4.34
N ALA A 352 -6.20 -1.98 -4.37
CA ALA A 352 -6.72 -1.29 -3.19
C ALA A 352 -7.24 -2.27 -2.12
N ASP A 353 -7.98 -3.30 -2.54
CA ASP A 353 -8.48 -4.36 -1.66
C ASP A 353 -7.31 -5.12 -1.00
N ALA A 354 -6.26 -5.46 -1.76
CA ALA A 354 -5.06 -6.12 -1.23
C ALA A 354 -4.35 -5.28 -0.17
N PHE A 355 -4.16 -3.97 -0.41
CA PHE A 355 -3.59 -3.07 0.60
C PHE A 355 -4.45 -3.00 1.87
N GLN A 356 -5.78 -2.92 1.71
CA GLN A 356 -6.70 -2.88 2.83
C GLN A 356 -6.62 -4.16 3.67
N ASP A 357 -6.57 -5.33 3.04
CA ASP A 357 -6.43 -6.62 3.72
C ASP A 357 -5.11 -6.74 4.49
N ILE A 358 -3.98 -6.39 3.86
CA ILE A 358 -2.66 -6.40 4.51
C ILE A 358 -2.66 -5.53 5.76
N VAL A 359 -3.25 -4.34 5.68
CA VAL A 359 -3.26 -3.39 6.78
C VAL A 359 -4.16 -3.84 7.90
N ASN A 360 -5.34 -4.39 7.59
CA ASN A 360 -6.22 -4.97 8.60
C ASN A 360 -5.45 -6.06 9.38
N GLU A 361 -4.71 -6.92 8.69
CA GLU A 361 -3.87 -7.92 9.35
C GLU A 361 -2.74 -7.30 10.17
N ILE A 362 -2.07 -6.26 9.66
CA ILE A 362 -1.01 -5.56 10.41
C ILE A 362 -1.59 -4.96 11.69
N LEU A 363 -2.75 -4.32 11.62
CA LEU A 363 -3.42 -3.71 12.76
C LEU A 363 -3.88 -4.76 13.77
N GLU A 364 -4.55 -5.84 13.32
CA GLU A 364 -4.98 -6.96 14.15
C GLU A 364 -3.80 -7.62 14.87
N LYS A 365 -2.72 -7.86 14.13
CA LYS A 365 -1.48 -8.41 14.70
C LYS A 365 -0.90 -7.40 15.70
N SER A 366 -0.89 -6.11 15.40
CA SER A 366 -0.28 -5.09 16.27
C SER A 366 -1.08 -4.76 17.52
N SER A 367 -2.39 -5.05 17.56
CA SER A 367 -3.25 -4.86 18.74
C SER A 367 -3.52 -6.19 19.47
N SER A 368 -2.70 -6.58 20.45
CA SER A 368 -3.09 -7.70 21.33
C SER A 368 -4.15 -7.23 22.34
N PHE A 369 -5.40 -7.69 22.16
CA PHE A 369 -6.46 -7.55 23.18
C PHE A 369 -6.19 -8.55 24.32
N VAL A 370 -6.14 -8.08 25.56
CA VAL A 370 -6.18 -8.96 26.76
C VAL A 370 -7.46 -8.67 27.54
N ALA A 371 -8.15 -9.73 28.00
CA ALA A 371 -9.25 -9.62 28.96
C ALA A 371 -8.79 -8.88 30.23
N PRO A 372 -9.67 -8.07 30.87
CA PRO A 372 -9.24 -7.13 31.90
C PRO A 372 -8.68 -7.85 33.14
N LEU A 373 -7.45 -7.50 33.53
CA LEU A 373 -6.93 -7.73 34.87
C LEU A 373 -6.51 -6.39 35.51
N VAL A 374 -6.90 -6.26 36.77
CA VAL A 374 -6.92 -5.05 37.61
C VAL A 374 -5.52 -4.40 37.75
N PRO A 375 -5.39 -3.06 37.72
CA PRO A 375 -4.09 -2.39 37.66
C PRO A 375 -3.41 -2.24 39.03
N VAL A 376 -2.07 -2.30 39.03
CA VAL A 376 -1.23 -1.66 40.06
C VAL A 376 -0.18 -0.79 39.38
N SER A 377 -0.12 0.47 39.79
CA SER A 377 0.62 1.58 39.18
C SER A 377 2.15 1.50 39.34
N ARG A 378 2.90 1.78 38.26
CA ARG A 378 3.84 2.91 38.11
C ARG A 378 4.22 3.08 36.63
N MET A 379 4.36 4.33 36.19
CA MET A 379 4.60 4.77 34.80
C MET A 379 5.86 4.17 34.16
N GLU A 380 5.64 3.30 33.16
CA GLU A 380 6.41 3.18 31.91
C GLU A 380 5.36 2.88 30.81
N ARG A 381 5.56 3.32 29.55
CA ARG A 381 4.61 2.97 28.47
C ARG A 381 4.67 1.45 28.26
N THR A 382 3.60 0.75 28.62
CA THR A 382 3.53 -0.71 28.61
C THR A 382 3.30 -1.22 27.19
N CYS A 383 4.31 -1.90 26.64
CA CYS A 383 4.13 -2.88 25.58
C CYS A 383 3.28 -4.03 26.13
N TRP A 384 2.05 -4.18 25.66
CA TRP A 384 1.14 -5.23 26.11
C TRP A 384 1.55 -6.59 25.51
N ARG A 385 1.44 -7.65 26.32
CA ARG A 385 1.72 -9.04 25.92
C ARG A 385 0.60 -9.63 25.06
#